data_AF-F4MWM2-F1
#
_entry.id   AF-F4MWM2-F1
#
_cell.length_a   1.000
_cell.length_b   1.000
_cell.length_c   1.000
_cell.angle_alpha   90.00
_cell.angle_beta   90.00
_cell.angle_gamma   90.00
#
_symmetry.space_group_name_H-M   'P 1'
#
loop_
_entity.id
_entity.type
_entity.pdbx_description
1 polymer ?
#
loop_
_entity_poly.entity_id
_entity_poly.type
_entity_poly.pdbx_seq_one_letter_code
_entity_poly.pdbx_strand_id
1 'polypeptide(L)'
;MNAKTGNQSGWAQLSASNVFIEFIDTTLRGCAQVMFQNNPLTGLFFFIAIFVGAYGEGNPAVAYGCVLGTIVATLTGLTMRDRKSWRSGLYGYNGCLVGAALPTFLVATPIVWACIVLGSIVSVIVMVCIADILKTWKVAALTAPFVLTTWMILLASYAFAGLHSSGLPTPALPHPLVLDSGATASGNLFVSMFNGVSQVFLFSSLIGGILFIIGLAVESLWAAVFAVGGSLLALFTAIFLGANPSSIDAGLYAFSAVLTAIALGSTFNKPSWRVLAYTIVGVIFTVIVQGALNILLSPIGIPTLTMPFVLASWLFLVPNKDVMPAHRQ
;
A
#
# COMPACT_ATOMS: atom_id res chain seq x y z
N MET A 1 -13.78 -37.68 -16.04
CA MET A 1 -13.81 -37.25 -14.62
C MET A 1 -14.43 -35.86 -14.57
N ASN A 2 -15.61 -35.77 -13.98
CA ASN A 2 -16.50 -34.61 -14.04
C ASN A 2 -15.87 -33.38 -13.39
N ALA A 3 -15.76 -32.30 -14.17
CA ALA A 3 -15.47 -30.98 -13.65
C ALA A 3 -16.62 -30.57 -12.72
N LYS A 4 -16.33 -30.44 -11.42
CA LYS A 4 -17.22 -29.76 -10.50
C LYS A 4 -17.33 -28.30 -10.96
N THR A 5 -18.43 -27.96 -11.62
CA THR A 5 -18.91 -26.58 -11.72
C THR A 5 -19.19 -26.11 -10.29
N GLY A 6 -18.19 -25.55 -9.64
CA GLY A 6 -18.37 -24.94 -8.32
C GLY A 6 -19.46 -23.87 -8.44
N ASN A 7 -20.49 -23.98 -7.59
CA ASN A 7 -21.55 -22.99 -7.49
C ASN A 7 -20.88 -21.61 -7.30
N GLN A 8 -20.97 -20.74 -8.31
CA GLN A 8 -20.55 -19.35 -8.16
C GLN A 8 -21.38 -18.74 -7.03
N SER A 9 -20.74 -18.01 -6.11
CA SER A 9 -21.44 -17.35 -5.01
C SER A 9 -22.56 -16.45 -5.55
N GLY A 10 -23.65 -16.27 -4.78
CA GLY A 10 -24.77 -15.43 -5.22
C GLY A 10 -24.34 -14.01 -5.62
N TRP A 11 -23.30 -13.47 -4.96
CA TRP A 11 -22.68 -12.20 -5.32
C TRP A 11 -22.02 -12.22 -6.70
N ALA A 12 -21.28 -13.27 -7.05
CA ALA A 12 -20.63 -13.38 -8.36
C ALA A 12 -21.66 -13.45 -9.50
N GLN A 13 -22.79 -14.13 -9.29
CA GLN A 13 -23.89 -14.17 -10.25
C GLN A 13 -24.56 -12.81 -10.40
N LEU A 14 -24.78 -12.10 -9.29
CA LEU A 14 -25.37 -10.76 -9.27
C LEU A 14 -24.47 -9.71 -9.94
N SER A 15 -23.16 -9.76 -9.68
CA SER A 15 -22.16 -8.91 -10.31
C SER A 15 -22.11 -9.15 -11.83
N ALA A 16 -22.15 -10.40 -12.26
CA ALA A 16 -22.14 -10.75 -13.69
C ALA A 16 -23.42 -10.34 -14.44
N SER A 17 -24.54 -10.11 -13.75
CA SER A 17 -25.82 -9.78 -14.38
C SER A 17 -26.10 -8.28 -14.50
N ASN A 18 -25.34 -7.42 -13.82
CA ASN A 18 -25.57 -5.98 -13.81
C ASN A 18 -24.25 -5.17 -13.84
N VAL A 19 -24.08 -4.33 -14.86
CA VAL A 19 -22.85 -3.55 -15.07
C VAL A 19 -22.53 -2.59 -13.92
N PHE A 20 -23.54 -2.06 -13.24
CA PHE A 20 -23.34 -1.19 -12.08
C PHE A 20 -22.82 -1.98 -10.88
N ILE A 21 -23.33 -3.19 -10.68
CA ILE A 21 -22.88 -4.09 -9.61
C ILE A 21 -21.47 -4.61 -9.93
N GLU A 22 -21.17 -4.94 -11.19
CA GLU A 22 -19.82 -5.29 -11.64
C GLU A 22 -18.82 -4.15 -11.37
N PHE A 23 -19.24 -2.91 -11.61
CA PHE A 23 -18.41 -1.74 -11.32
C PHE A 23 -18.16 -1.56 -9.82
N ILE A 24 -19.18 -1.74 -8.97
CA ILE A 24 -19.02 -1.70 -7.51
C ILE A 24 -18.09 -2.84 -7.04
N ASP A 25 -18.32 -4.07 -7.49
CA ASP A 25 -17.47 -5.23 -7.18
C ASP A 25 -16.00 -4.96 -7.58
N THR A 26 -15.79 -4.44 -8.78
CA THR A 26 -14.45 -4.10 -9.28
C THR A 26 -13.80 -2.98 -8.47
N THR A 27 -14.57 -1.96 -8.06
CA THR A 27 -14.08 -0.85 -7.23
C THR A 27 -13.68 -1.34 -5.83
N LEU A 28 -14.48 -2.21 -5.22
CA LEU A 28 -14.17 -2.82 -3.93
C LEU A 28 -12.90 -3.69 -4.03
N ARG A 29 -12.80 -4.53 -5.07
CA ARG A 29 -11.57 -5.27 -5.36
C ARG A 29 -10.38 -4.33 -5.57
N GLY A 30 -10.60 -3.20 -6.23
CA GLY A 30 -9.59 -2.15 -6.41
C GLY A 30 -9.00 -1.65 -5.09
N CYS A 31 -9.83 -1.41 -4.07
CA CYS A 31 -9.35 -1.06 -2.74
C CYS A 31 -8.60 -2.23 -2.06
N ALA A 32 -9.16 -3.45 -2.14
CA ALA A 32 -8.57 -4.65 -1.58
C ALA A 32 -7.17 -4.99 -2.15
N GLN A 33 -6.95 -4.68 -3.43
CA GLN A 33 -5.70 -4.93 -4.13
C GLN A 33 -4.53 -4.06 -3.62
N VAL A 34 -4.77 -3.01 -2.83
CA VAL A 34 -3.71 -2.26 -2.14
C VAL A 34 -2.84 -3.19 -1.29
N MET A 35 -3.45 -4.21 -0.68
CA MET A 35 -2.75 -5.27 0.05
C MET A 35 -2.89 -6.64 -0.65
N PHE A 36 -2.99 -6.63 -1.98
CA PHE A 36 -3.01 -7.83 -2.85
C PHE A 36 -4.20 -8.78 -2.71
N GLN A 37 -5.33 -8.31 -2.18
CA GLN A 37 -6.50 -9.16 -2.00
C GLN A 37 -7.47 -8.98 -3.17
N ASN A 38 -7.89 -10.09 -3.80
CA ASN A 38 -8.86 -10.06 -4.89
C ASN A 38 -10.27 -10.42 -4.38
N ASN A 39 -10.77 -9.65 -3.42
CA ASN A 39 -12.04 -9.91 -2.76
C ASN A 39 -12.81 -8.62 -2.47
N PRO A 40 -14.08 -8.49 -2.93
CA PRO A 40 -14.86 -7.27 -2.72
C PRO A 40 -15.25 -7.06 -1.25
N LEU A 41 -15.46 -8.14 -0.48
CA LEU A 41 -15.78 -8.03 0.94
C LEU A 41 -14.57 -7.54 1.74
N THR A 42 -13.35 -8.01 1.40
CA THR A 42 -12.11 -7.42 1.91
C THR A 42 -12.03 -5.93 1.60
N GLY A 43 -12.35 -5.53 0.37
CA GLY A 43 -12.41 -4.13 -0.05
C GLY A 43 -13.39 -3.30 0.76
N LEU A 44 -14.55 -3.87 1.10
CA LEU A 44 -15.54 -3.21 1.95
C LEU A 44 -14.99 -2.99 3.37
N PHE A 45 -14.38 -4.01 3.98
CA PHE A 45 -13.71 -3.86 5.28
C PHE A 45 -12.61 -2.80 5.23
N PHE A 46 -11.84 -2.75 4.14
CA PHE A 46 -10.79 -1.75 3.96
C PHE A 46 -11.36 -0.34 3.87
N PHE A 47 -12.43 -0.12 3.10
CA PHE A 47 -13.08 1.20 3.09
C PHE A 47 -13.62 1.57 4.47
N ILE A 48 -14.28 0.67 5.20
CA ILE A 48 -14.73 0.95 6.58
C ILE A 48 -13.55 1.33 7.47
N ALA A 49 -12.43 0.59 7.38
CA ALA A 49 -11.20 0.89 8.11
C ALA A 49 -10.63 2.27 7.77
N ILE A 50 -10.62 2.64 6.49
CA ILE A 50 -10.18 3.95 6.00
C ILE A 50 -11.07 5.07 6.55
N PHE A 51 -12.39 4.91 6.52
CA PHE A 51 -13.31 5.90 7.10
C PHE A 51 -13.10 6.04 8.61
N VAL A 52 -13.02 4.92 9.34
CA VAL A 52 -12.77 4.95 10.79
C VAL A 52 -11.42 5.62 11.12
N GLY A 53 -10.36 5.26 10.40
CA GLY A 53 -9.02 5.82 10.59
C GLY A 53 -8.94 7.30 10.24
N ALA A 54 -9.42 7.70 9.06
CA ALA A 54 -9.37 9.07 8.58
C ALA A 54 -10.18 10.04 9.47
N TYR A 55 -11.37 9.63 9.94
CA TYR A 55 -12.13 10.42 10.91
C TYR A 55 -11.47 10.43 12.28
N GLY A 56 -10.87 9.32 12.72
CA GLY A 56 -10.12 9.24 13.97
C GLY A 56 -8.92 10.19 14.02
N GLU A 57 -8.22 10.35 12.90
CA GLU A 57 -7.12 11.31 12.73
C GLU A 57 -7.59 12.75 12.42
N GLY A 58 -8.90 13.00 12.34
CA GLY A 58 -9.46 14.32 12.04
C GLY A 58 -9.28 14.80 10.60
N ASN A 59 -8.93 13.92 9.66
CA ASN A 59 -8.76 14.24 8.24
C ASN A 59 -9.64 13.34 7.34
N PRO A 60 -10.98 13.54 7.33
CA PRO A 60 -11.90 12.72 6.55
C PRO A 60 -11.69 12.83 5.03
N ALA A 61 -11.00 13.88 4.56
CA ALA A 61 -10.69 14.05 3.15
C ALA A 61 -9.87 12.87 2.58
N VAL A 62 -9.05 12.23 3.41
CA VAL A 62 -8.31 11.00 3.03
C VAL A 62 -9.28 9.89 2.61
N ALA A 63 -10.35 9.65 3.38
CA ALA A 63 -11.31 8.59 3.06
C ALA A 63 -12.11 8.84 1.78
N TYR A 64 -12.59 10.07 1.61
CA TYR A 64 -13.28 10.48 0.38
C TYR A 64 -12.34 10.50 -0.82
N GLY A 65 -11.09 10.91 -0.63
CA GLY A 65 -10.02 10.84 -1.62
C GLY A 65 -9.77 9.40 -2.07
N CYS A 66 -9.60 8.45 -1.14
CA CYS A 66 -9.47 7.03 -1.45
C CYS A 66 -10.62 6.52 -2.32
N VAL A 67 -11.86 6.81 -1.96
CA VAL A 67 -13.05 6.40 -2.73
C VAL A 67 -13.03 7.00 -4.13
N LEU A 68 -12.83 8.33 -4.23
CA LEU A 68 -12.80 9.03 -5.50
C LEU A 68 -11.69 8.47 -6.40
N GLY A 69 -10.48 8.34 -5.88
CA GLY A 69 -9.34 7.85 -6.65
C GLY A 69 -9.52 6.42 -7.14
N THR A 70 -10.11 5.54 -6.31
CA THR A 70 -10.43 4.17 -6.71
C THR A 70 -11.48 4.14 -7.82
N ILE A 71 -12.53 4.96 -7.72
CA ILE A 71 -13.59 5.07 -8.74
C ILE A 71 -13.00 5.58 -10.06
N VAL A 72 -12.25 6.67 -10.02
CA VAL A 72 -11.66 7.29 -11.23
C VAL A 72 -10.67 6.35 -11.91
N ALA A 73 -9.81 5.67 -11.14
CA ALA A 73 -8.88 4.70 -11.70
C ALA A 73 -9.60 3.46 -12.25
N THR A 74 -10.66 2.98 -11.59
CA THR A 74 -11.49 1.88 -12.10
C THR A 74 -12.19 2.27 -13.41
N LEU A 75 -12.74 3.48 -13.51
CA LEU A 75 -13.33 4.01 -14.76
C LEU A 75 -12.29 4.12 -15.86
N THR A 76 -11.11 4.67 -15.56
CA THR A 76 -10.00 4.76 -16.51
C THR A 76 -9.60 3.38 -17.01
N GLY A 77 -9.54 2.39 -16.12
CA GLY A 77 -9.25 1.00 -16.45
C GLY A 77 -10.25 0.34 -17.39
N LEU A 78 -11.48 0.88 -17.56
CA LEU A 78 -12.44 0.37 -18.55
C LEU A 78 -11.91 0.49 -19.99
N THR A 79 -11.03 1.46 -20.24
CA THR A 79 -10.39 1.70 -21.54
C THR A 79 -9.31 0.66 -21.86
N MET A 80 -8.90 -0.15 -20.89
CA MET A 80 -7.89 -1.19 -21.05
C MET A 80 -8.46 -2.46 -21.69
N ARG A 81 -7.69 -3.09 -22.58
CA ARG A 81 -8.10 -4.33 -23.27
C ARG A 81 -8.17 -5.53 -22.32
N ASP A 82 -7.37 -5.55 -21.25
CA ASP A 82 -7.36 -6.65 -20.29
C ASP A 82 -8.50 -6.53 -19.28
N ARG A 83 -9.68 -7.00 -19.71
CA ARG A 83 -10.89 -7.05 -18.86
C ARG A 83 -10.74 -7.97 -17.65
N LYS A 84 -9.87 -8.98 -17.70
CA LYS A 84 -9.66 -9.89 -16.57
C LYS A 84 -8.94 -9.16 -15.43
N SER A 85 -7.86 -8.46 -15.75
CA SER A 85 -7.12 -7.63 -14.79
C SER A 85 -7.97 -6.48 -14.26
N TRP A 86 -8.82 -5.90 -15.13
CA TRP A 86 -9.81 -4.91 -14.71
C TRP A 86 -10.78 -5.49 -13.67
N ARG A 87 -11.46 -6.61 -13.97
CA ARG A 87 -12.40 -7.27 -13.04
C ARG A 87 -11.77 -7.68 -11.70
N SER A 88 -10.47 -7.97 -11.68
CA SER A 88 -9.75 -8.25 -10.44
C SER A 88 -9.28 -7.00 -9.68
N GLY A 89 -9.64 -5.80 -10.14
CA GLY A 89 -9.32 -4.54 -9.46
C GLY A 89 -7.89 -4.01 -9.68
N LEU A 90 -7.10 -4.60 -10.58
CA LEU A 90 -5.66 -4.28 -10.71
C LEU A 90 -5.37 -2.85 -11.22
N TYR A 91 -6.36 -2.17 -11.77
CA TYR A 91 -6.23 -0.77 -12.18
C TYR A 91 -6.70 0.22 -11.10
N GLY A 92 -7.39 -0.23 -10.04
CA GLY A 92 -7.99 0.66 -9.04
C GLY A 92 -7.07 1.06 -7.89
N TYR A 93 -6.24 0.14 -7.40
CA TYR A 93 -5.53 0.30 -6.12
C TYR A 93 -4.50 1.44 -6.09
N ASN A 94 -3.84 1.72 -7.22
CA ASN A 94 -2.90 2.85 -7.27
C ASN A 94 -3.65 4.19 -7.17
N GLY A 95 -4.81 4.32 -7.82
CA GLY A 95 -5.68 5.49 -7.67
C GLY A 95 -6.24 5.63 -6.25
N CYS A 96 -6.55 4.50 -5.58
CA CYS A 96 -6.93 4.48 -4.17
C CYS A 96 -5.88 5.17 -3.30
N LEU A 97 -4.60 4.79 -3.44
CA LEU A 97 -3.50 5.35 -2.67
C LEU A 97 -3.17 6.80 -3.06
N VAL A 98 -3.28 7.19 -4.33
CA VAL A 98 -3.19 8.61 -4.75
C VAL A 98 -4.24 9.44 -4.01
N GLY A 99 -5.48 8.93 -3.99
CA GLY A 99 -6.61 9.52 -3.28
C GLY A 99 -6.39 9.65 -1.78
N ALA A 100 -5.73 8.68 -1.15
CA ALA A 100 -5.34 8.74 0.25
C ALA A 100 -4.26 9.82 0.49
N ALA A 101 -3.22 9.80 -0.33
CA ALA A 101 -1.99 10.53 -0.06
C ALA A 101 -2.12 12.02 -0.26
N LEU A 102 -2.82 12.47 -1.31
CA LEU A 102 -2.86 13.91 -1.59
C LEU A 102 -3.51 14.71 -0.45
N PRO A 103 -4.66 14.31 0.14
CA PRO A 103 -5.21 14.98 1.32
C PRO A 103 -4.40 14.78 2.61
N THR A 104 -3.56 13.74 2.71
CA THR A 104 -2.65 13.57 3.85
C THR A 104 -1.56 14.64 3.85
N PHE A 105 -1.01 14.97 2.68
CA PHE A 105 0.16 15.84 2.57
C PHE A 105 -0.15 17.27 2.11
N LEU A 106 -1.28 17.47 1.43
CA LEU A 106 -1.72 18.77 0.91
C LEU A 106 -3.08 19.16 1.52
N VAL A 107 -3.30 20.46 1.67
CA VAL A 107 -4.59 21.01 2.11
C VAL A 107 -5.67 20.63 1.10
N ALA A 108 -6.78 20.06 1.56
CA ALA A 108 -7.88 19.62 0.72
C ALA A 108 -8.64 20.81 0.09
N THR A 109 -8.12 21.33 -1.02
CA THR A 109 -8.74 22.37 -1.85
C THR A 109 -9.37 21.76 -3.10
N PRO A 110 -10.24 22.47 -3.84
CA PRO A 110 -10.74 22.01 -5.13
C PRO A 110 -9.63 21.63 -6.13
N ILE A 111 -8.46 22.28 -6.04
CA ILE A 111 -7.29 21.95 -6.86
C ILE A 111 -6.75 20.57 -6.49
N VAL A 112 -6.62 20.26 -5.19
CA VAL A 112 -6.18 18.93 -4.75
C VAL A 112 -7.17 17.84 -5.17
N TRP A 113 -8.47 18.10 -5.13
CA TRP A 113 -9.49 17.18 -5.67
C TRP A 113 -9.33 16.94 -7.17
N ALA A 114 -9.04 17.98 -7.96
CA ALA A 114 -8.71 17.83 -9.37
C ALA A 114 -7.41 17.03 -9.58
N CYS A 115 -6.39 17.23 -8.73
CA CYS A 115 -5.16 16.44 -8.73
C CYS A 115 -5.40 14.97 -8.37
N ILE A 116 -6.35 14.65 -7.47
CA ILE A 116 -6.74 13.25 -7.19
C ILE A 116 -7.30 12.60 -8.46
N VAL A 117 -8.20 13.29 -9.17
CA VAL A 117 -8.77 12.78 -10.43
C VAL A 117 -7.66 12.56 -11.46
N LEU A 118 -6.85 13.58 -11.73
CA LEU A 118 -5.75 13.50 -12.69
C LEU A 118 -4.74 12.42 -12.31
N GLY A 119 -4.28 12.42 -11.06
CA GLY A 119 -3.32 11.45 -10.55
C GLY A 119 -3.86 10.02 -10.59
N SER A 120 -5.15 9.82 -10.36
CA SER A 120 -5.77 8.49 -10.47
C SER A 120 -5.77 7.99 -11.92
N ILE A 121 -6.09 8.85 -12.89
CA ILE A 121 -6.00 8.54 -14.33
C ILE A 121 -4.55 8.20 -14.69
N VAL A 122 -3.60 9.07 -14.33
CA VAL A 122 -2.18 8.90 -14.65
C VAL A 122 -1.61 7.64 -14.00
N SER A 123 -2.06 7.28 -12.79
CA SER A 123 -1.60 6.07 -12.12
C SER A 123 -1.94 4.79 -12.90
N VAL A 124 -3.05 4.77 -13.65
CA VAL A 124 -3.40 3.65 -14.54
C VAL A 124 -2.47 3.61 -15.75
N ILE A 125 -2.14 4.77 -16.33
CA ILE A 125 -1.19 4.86 -17.46
C ILE A 125 0.20 4.38 -17.02
N VAL A 126 0.67 4.85 -15.87
CA VAL A 126 1.96 4.44 -15.29
C VAL A 126 1.94 2.96 -14.93
N MET A 127 0.82 2.43 -14.41
CA MET A 127 0.64 1.00 -14.14
C MET A 127 0.85 0.15 -15.39
N VAL A 128 0.22 0.52 -16.51
CA VAL A 128 0.38 -0.19 -17.78
C VAL A 128 1.82 -0.10 -18.29
N CYS A 129 2.40 1.11 -18.26
CA CYS A 129 3.78 1.34 -18.70
C CYS A 129 4.78 0.48 -17.91
N ILE A 130 4.71 0.50 -16.58
CA ILE A 130 5.60 -0.29 -15.72
C ILE A 130 5.34 -1.79 -15.90
N ALA A 131 4.07 -2.21 -15.99
CA ALA A 131 3.75 -3.62 -16.20
C ALA A 131 4.31 -4.15 -17.54
N ASP A 132 4.26 -3.35 -18.61
CA ASP A 132 4.81 -3.73 -19.91
C ASP A 132 6.34 -3.84 -19.87
N ILE A 133 7.03 -2.90 -19.20
CA ILE A 133 8.48 -2.97 -18.97
C ILE A 133 8.83 -4.23 -18.16
N LEU A 134 8.16 -4.44 -17.03
CA LEU A 134 8.48 -5.51 -16.08
C LEU A 134 8.04 -6.91 -16.53
N LYS A 135 7.20 -7.01 -17.56
CA LYS A 135 6.75 -8.28 -18.13
C LYS A 135 7.90 -9.20 -18.53
N THR A 136 9.01 -8.64 -18.99
CA THR A 136 10.23 -9.39 -19.34
C THR A 136 10.79 -10.19 -18.16
N TRP A 137 10.71 -9.62 -16.94
CA TRP A 137 11.16 -10.26 -15.70
C TRP A 137 10.03 -10.99 -14.95
N LYS A 138 8.78 -10.92 -15.45
CA LYS A 138 7.57 -11.51 -14.83
C LYS A 138 7.31 -10.99 -13.41
N VAL A 139 7.63 -9.73 -13.15
CA VAL A 139 7.42 -9.07 -11.85
C VAL A 139 6.27 -8.08 -11.94
N ALA A 140 5.49 -7.96 -10.87
CA ALA A 140 4.37 -7.02 -10.80
C ALA A 140 4.85 -5.57 -10.65
N ALA A 141 4.07 -4.61 -11.15
CA ALA A 141 4.34 -3.18 -10.97
C ALA A 141 4.20 -2.70 -9.51
N LEU A 142 3.48 -3.46 -8.67
CA LEU A 142 3.21 -3.13 -7.28
C LEU A 142 2.62 -1.70 -7.15
N THR A 143 2.94 -0.99 -6.07
CA THR A 143 2.47 0.39 -5.85
C THR A 143 3.38 1.46 -6.47
N ALA A 144 4.33 1.08 -7.33
CA ALA A 144 5.19 2.03 -8.04
C ALA A 144 4.41 3.11 -8.82
N PRO A 145 3.28 2.78 -9.50
CA PRO A 145 2.49 3.79 -10.20
C PRO A 145 1.90 4.85 -9.27
N PHE A 146 1.41 4.44 -8.09
CA PHE A 146 0.99 5.36 -7.04
C PHE A 146 2.13 6.26 -6.59
N VAL A 147 3.29 5.67 -6.24
CA VAL A 147 4.44 6.41 -5.71
C VAL A 147 4.91 7.47 -6.69
N LEU A 148 5.19 7.09 -7.94
CA LEU A 148 5.72 8.00 -8.96
C LEU A 148 4.73 9.11 -9.28
N THR A 149 3.45 8.79 -9.43
CA THR A 149 2.42 9.80 -9.72
C THR A 149 2.27 10.78 -8.56
N THR A 150 2.22 10.28 -7.34
CA THR A 150 2.06 11.10 -6.13
C THR A 150 3.29 11.97 -5.90
N TRP A 151 4.51 11.43 -6.05
CA TRP A 151 5.74 12.21 -5.95
C TRP A 151 5.77 13.40 -6.91
N MET A 152 5.32 13.22 -8.16
CA MET A 152 5.27 14.34 -9.11
C MET A 152 4.32 15.44 -8.64
N ILE A 153 3.17 15.09 -8.08
CA ILE A 153 2.19 16.08 -7.56
C ILE A 153 2.70 16.75 -6.29
N LEU A 154 3.31 15.99 -5.37
CA LEU A 154 3.87 16.55 -4.14
C LEU A 154 5.08 17.46 -4.43
N LEU A 155 5.96 17.10 -5.38
CA LEU A 155 7.05 17.98 -5.78
C LEU A 155 6.54 19.24 -6.49
N ALA A 156 5.48 19.10 -7.28
CA ALA A 156 4.83 20.22 -7.94
C ALA A 156 4.27 21.25 -6.92
N SER A 157 4.00 20.88 -5.67
CA SER A 157 3.54 21.84 -4.66
C SER A 157 4.57 22.90 -4.31
N TYR A 158 5.87 22.63 -4.52
CA TYR A 158 6.93 23.64 -4.36
C TYR A 158 6.99 24.63 -5.53
N ALA A 159 6.40 24.31 -6.68
CA ALA A 159 6.39 25.16 -7.88
C ALA A 159 5.06 25.90 -8.09
N PHE A 160 3.94 25.34 -7.61
CA PHE A 160 2.60 25.89 -7.86
C PHE A 160 1.92 26.34 -6.57
N ALA A 161 1.68 27.64 -6.46
CA ALA A 161 1.07 28.26 -5.27
C ALA A 161 -0.36 27.76 -4.95
N GLY A 162 -1.05 27.07 -5.86
CA GLY A 162 -2.38 26.48 -5.59
C GLY A 162 -2.34 25.18 -4.78
N LEU A 163 -1.16 24.61 -4.54
CA LEU A 163 -0.96 23.35 -3.82
C LEU A 163 -0.27 23.64 -2.48
N HIS A 164 -1.05 23.81 -1.43
CA HIS A 164 -0.51 24.14 -0.11
C HIS A 164 -0.20 22.86 0.66
N SER A 165 0.98 22.77 1.28
CA SER A 165 1.34 21.66 2.16
C SER A 165 0.56 21.69 3.48
N SER A 166 0.05 20.55 3.92
CA SER A 166 -0.55 20.36 5.25
C SER A 166 0.24 19.36 6.12
N GLY A 167 1.01 18.47 5.50
CA GLY A 167 1.73 17.40 6.21
C GLY A 167 3.04 16.97 5.56
N LEU A 168 3.58 17.75 4.60
CA LEU A 168 4.87 17.43 3.97
C LEU A 168 6.02 17.57 4.99
N PRO A 169 7.03 16.68 4.94
CA PRO A 169 8.25 16.84 5.71
C PRO A 169 8.97 18.16 5.35
N THR A 170 9.51 18.85 6.35
CA THR A 170 10.35 20.02 6.11
C THR A 170 11.64 19.62 5.38
N PRO A 171 12.00 20.28 4.26
CA PRO A 171 13.25 20.03 3.57
C PRO A 171 14.46 20.21 4.49
N ALA A 172 15.31 19.18 4.59
CA ALA A 172 16.51 19.20 5.41
C ALA A 172 17.62 18.35 4.77
N LEU A 173 18.86 18.83 4.83
CA LEU A 173 20.02 18.04 4.39
C LEU A 173 20.25 16.84 5.33
N PRO A 174 20.82 15.74 4.83
CA PRO A 174 21.10 14.56 5.64
C PRO A 174 21.99 14.89 6.83
N HIS A 175 21.60 14.44 8.01
CA HIS A 175 22.37 14.57 9.24
C HIS A 175 22.15 13.33 10.11
N PRO A 176 23.11 12.99 11.00
CA PRO A 176 22.92 11.90 11.95
C PRO A 176 21.67 12.12 12.81
N LEU A 177 20.95 11.04 13.09
CA LEU A 177 19.82 11.08 14.02
C LEU A 177 20.35 11.40 15.43
N VAL A 178 19.88 12.50 16.00
CA VAL A 178 20.13 12.86 17.40
C VAL A 178 18.87 12.53 18.17
N LEU A 179 18.96 11.53 19.07
CA LEU A 179 17.87 11.19 19.98
C LEU A 179 18.04 11.97 21.28
N ASP A 180 16.95 12.51 21.80
CA ASP A 180 16.94 13.08 23.14
C ASP A 180 17.31 12.00 24.16
N SER A 181 18.13 12.36 25.14
CA SER A 181 18.57 11.41 26.17
C SER A 181 17.37 10.86 26.94
N GLY A 182 17.08 9.56 26.78
CA GLY A 182 15.94 8.89 27.40
C GLY A 182 14.72 8.71 26.49
N ALA A 183 14.77 9.14 25.23
CA ALA A 183 13.72 8.86 24.24
C ALA A 183 13.75 7.38 23.85
N THR A 184 12.88 6.58 24.47
CA THR A 184 12.61 5.20 24.07
C THR A 184 11.28 5.14 23.33
N ALA A 185 11.09 4.12 22.46
CA ALA A 185 9.76 3.79 21.97
C ALA A 185 8.90 3.40 23.17
N SER A 186 8.14 4.36 23.70
CA SER A 186 7.32 4.22 24.90
C SER A 186 5.88 3.84 24.56
N GLY A 187 5.52 3.80 23.28
CA GLY A 187 4.21 3.42 22.82
C GLY A 187 3.86 1.98 23.15
N ASN A 188 2.57 1.73 23.30
CA ASN A 188 2.06 0.39 23.46
C ASN A 188 2.37 -0.42 22.19
N LEU A 189 3.27 -1.41 22.29
CA LEU A 189 3.71 -2.25 21.17
C LEU A 189 2.54 -2.83 20.35
N PHE A 190 1.44 -3.17 21.03
CA PHE A 190 0.22 -3.65 20.39
C PHE A 190 -0.41 -2.58 19.50
N VAL A 191 -0.49 -1.34 19.99
CA VAL A 191 -0.97 -0.20 19.21
C VAL A 191 -0.03 0.10 18.04
N SER A 192 1.28 0.19 18.29
CA SER A 192 2.28 0.47 17.25
C SER A 192 2.27 -0.59 16.13
N MET A 193 2.02 -1.87 16.47
CA MET A 193 1.83 -2.95 15.52
C MET A 193 0.65 -2.69 14.57
N PHE A 194 -0.53 -2.32 15.09
CA PHE A 194 -1.70 -2.03 14.25
C PHE A 194 -1.63 -0.66 13.56
N ASN A 195 -0.91 0.30 14.14
CA ASN A 195 -0.54 1.54 13.46
C ASN A 195 0.32 1.24 12.22
N GLY A 196 1.26 0.31 12.31
CA GLY A 196 2.04 -0.15 11.16
C GLY A 196 1.19 -0.72 10.02
N VAL A 197 0.11 -1.45 10.34
CA VAL A 197 -0.82 -1.98 9.34
C VAL A 197 -1.66 -0.86 8.72
N SER A 198 -2.23 0.02 9.54
CA SER A 198 -3.07 1.12 9.07
C SER A 198 -2.31 2.18 8.28
N GLN A 199 -1.02 2.37 8.56
CA GLN A 199 -0.16 3.29 7.83
C GLN A 199 0.04 2.92 6.35
N VAL A 200 -0.36 1.71 5.92
CA VAL A 200 -0.46 1.39 4.48
C VAL A 200 -1.40 2.36 3.75
N PHE A 201 -2.40 2.91 4.45
CA PHE A 201 -3.31 3.94 3.98
C PHE A 201 -3.04 5.33 4.58
N LEU A 202 -1.83 5.55 5.12
CA LEU A 202 -1.29 6.85 5.53
C LEU A 202 -1.96 7.49 6.77
N PHE A 203 -2.41 6.65 7.71
CA PHE A 203 -2.89 7.08 9.03
C PHE A 203 -2.53 6.06 10.12
N SER A 204 -2.42 6.50 11.37
CA SER A 204 -2.10 5.65 12.53
C SER A 204 -3.35 5.34 13.35
N SER A 205 -4.02 4.23 13.06
CA SER A 205 -5.26 3.85 13.77
C SER A 205 -5.25 2.39 14.23
N LEU A 206 -5.40 2.17 15.54
CA LEU A 206 -5.58 0.83 16.10
C LEU A 206 -6.80 0.13 15.51
N ILE A 207 -7.96 0.80 15.53
CA ILE A 207 -9.22 0.22 15.06
C ILE A 207 -9.17 0.00 13.54
N GLY A 208 -8.62 0.97 12.78
CA GLY A 208 -8.39 0.82 11.35
C GLY A 208 -7.49 -0.37 11.04
N GLY A 209 -6.38 -0.52 11.77
CA GLY A 209 -5.46 -1.66 11.64
C GLY A 209 -6.14 -3.01 11.90
N ILE A 210 -6.94 -3.11 12.96
CA ILE A 210 -7.71 -4.34 13.27
C ILE A 210 -8.69 -4.67 12.13
N LEU A 211 -9.41 -3.68 11.60
CA LEU A 211 -10.35 -3.87 10.50
C LEU A 211 -9.63 -4.29 9.20
N PHE A 212 -8.44 -3.74 8.92
CA PHE A 212 -7.61 -4.22 7.80
C PHE A 212 -7.18 -5.68 7.99
N ILE A 213 -6.76 -6.09 9.19
CA ILE A 213 -6.43 -7.50 9.48
C ILE A 213 -7.65 -8.41 9.31
N ILE A 214 -8.84 -8.00 9.75
CA ILE A 214 -10.09 -8.75 9.53
C ILE A 214 -10.37 -8.86 8.03
N GLY A 215 -10.26 -7.77 7.28
CA GLY A 215 -10.43 -7.76 5.83
C GLY A 215 -9.45 -8.69 5.11
N LEU A 216 -8.18 -8.70 5.51
CA LEU A 216 -7.18 -9.65 4.99
C LEU A 216 -7.58 -11.10 5.30
N ALA A 217 -8.01 -11.39 6.53
CA ALA A 217 -8.38 -12.72 6.97
C ALA A 217 -9.61 -13.29 6.23
N VAL A 218 -10.50 -12.42 5.72
CA VAL A 218 -11.64 -12.82 4.87
C VAL A 218 -11.21 -13.50 3.57
N GLU A 219 -10.13 -13.01 2.94
CA GLU A 219 -9.60 -13.59 1.69
C GLU A 219 -8.48 -14.61 1.96
N SER A 220 -7.55 -14.28 2.86
CA SER A 220 -6.38 -15.09 3.15
C SER A 220 -5.91 -14.92 4.59
N LEU A 221 -6.11 -15.95 5.40
CA LEU A 221 -5.54 -16.03 6.75
C LEU A 221 -4.02 -15.87 6.75
N TRP A 222 -3.33 -16.37 5.71
CA TRP A 222 -1.89 -16.20 5.58
C TRP A 222 -1.49 -14.75 5.34
N ALA A 223 -2.23 -14.02 4.51
CA ALA A 223 -1.98 -12.59 4.30
C ALA A 223 -2.15 -11.81 5.62
N ALA A 224 -3.17 -12.13 6.41
CA ALA A 224 -3.36 -11.54 7.74
C ALA A 224 -2.20 -11.85 8.70
N VAL A 225 -1.75 -13.12 8.75
CA VAL A 225 -0.61 -13.54 9.59
C VAL A 225 0.68 -12.83 9.18
N PHE A 226 0.98 -12.76 7.88
CA PHE A 226 2.17 -12.07 7.39
C PHE A 226 2.09 -10.55 7.57
N ALA A 227 0.89 -9.95 7.50
CA ALA A 227 0.73 -8.53 7.80
C ALA A 227 1.08 -8.22 9.27
N VAL A 228 0.53 -8.99 10.21
CA VAL A 228 0.82 -8.83 11.65
C VAL A 228 2.28 -9.13 11.94
N GLY A 229 2.79 -10.27 11.45
CA GLY A 229 4.18 -10.69 11.67
C GLY A 229 5.19 -9.73 11.04
N GLY A 230 4.91 -9.22 9.84
CA GLY A 230 5.71 -8.20 9.16
C GLY A 230 5.75 -6.87 9.92
N SER A 231 4.60 -6.43 10.43
CA SER A 231 4.53 -5.21 11.27
C SER A 231 5.35 -5.35 12.56
N LEU A 232 5.19 -6.47 13.29
CA LEU A 232 5.95 -6.75 14.51
C LEU A 232 7.45 -6.84 14.25
N LEU A 233 7.86 -7.58 13.22
CA LEU A 233 9.28 -7.72 12.89
C LEU A 233 9.89 -6.38 12.50
N ALA A 234 9.16 -5.55 11.76
CA ALA A 234 9.63 -4.22 11.39
C ALA A 234 9.77 -3.29 12.60
N LEU A 235 8.80 -3.34 13.50
CA LEU A 235 8.81 -2.63 14.79
C LEU A 235 10.05 -3.00 15.62
N PHE A 236 10.32 -4.29 15.82
CA PHE A 236 11.51 -4.74 16.54
C PHE A 236 12.81 -4.38 15.81
N THR A 237 12.84 -4.46 14.48
CA THR A 237 14.01 -4.07 13.69
C THR A 237 14.31 -2.58 13.85
N ALA A 238 13.30 -1.72 13.79
CA ALA A 238 13.45 -0.27 13.96
C ALA A 238 13.91 0.09 15.38
N ILE A 239 13.37 -0.57 16.40
CA ILE A 239 13.81 -0.42 17.80
C ILE A 239 15.28 -0.84 17.95
N PHE A 240 15.65 -2.01 17.42
CA PHE A 240 17.00 -2.54 17.49
C PHE A 240 18.03 -1.63 16.79
N LEU A 241 17.65 -1.02 15.66
CA LEU A 241 18.49 -0.07 14.92
C LEU A 241 18.49 1.35 15.53
N GLY A 242 17.73 1.61 16.59
CA GLY A 242 17.68 2.92 17.25
C GLY A 242 17.00 4.01 16.41
N ALA A 243 15.96 3.66 15.66
CA ALA A 243 15.19 4.64 14.90
C ALA A 243 14.37 5.58 15.80
N ASN A 244 13.87 6.68 15.24
CA ASN A 244 13.12 7.69 15.98
C ASN A 244 11.87 7.10 16.67
N PRO A 245 11.72 7.20 18.01
CA PRO A 245 10.62 6.60 18.77
C PRO A 245 9.21 6.98 18.32
N SER A 246 8.94 8.26 18.05
CA SER A 246 7.59 8.68 17.63
C SER A 246 7.23 8.15 16.24
N SER A 247 8.21 8.05 15.34
CA SER A 247 8.03 7.42 14.03
C SER A 247 7.78 5.91 14.14
N ILE A 248 8.42 5.24 15.10
CA ILE A 248 8.17 3.84 15.43
C ILE A 248 6.73 3.67 15.92
N ASP A 249 6.29 4.47 16.90
CA ASP A 249 4.96 4.37 17.50
C ASP A 249 3.83 4.72 16.53
N ALA A 250 4.10 5.65 15.60
CA ALA A 250 3.20 5.97 14.51
C ALA A 250 3.15 4.85 13.44
N GLY A 251 4.05 3.87 13.46
CA GLY A 251 4.09 2.77 12.48
C GLY A 251 4.79 3.11 11.16
N LEU A 252 5.53 4.23 11.09
CA LEU A 252 6.17 4.74 9.87
C LEU A 252 7.34 3.87 9.37
N TYR A 253 7.88 2.99 10.22
CA TYR A 253 8.87 1.99 9.81
C TYR A 253 8.24 0.64 9.42
N ALA A 254 6.94 0.45 9.62
CA ALA A 254 6.30 -0.85 9.50
C ALA A 254 5.48 -1.01 8.21
N PHE A 255 4.79 0.01 7.70
CA PHE A 255 3.81 -0.17 6.60
C PHE A 255 4.40 -0.74 5.30
N SER A 256 5.57 -0.26 4.87
CA SER A 256 6.28 -0.85 3.71
C SER A 256 6.67 -2.31 3.97
N ALA A 257 7.07 -2.60 5.20
CA ALA A 257 7.46 -3.94 5.60
C ALA A 257 6.24 -4.90 5.67
N VAL A 258 5.06 -4.40 6.07
CA VAL A 258 3.77 -5.13 6.03
C VAL A 258 3.45 -5.55 4.59
N LEU A 259 3.51 -4.63 3.64
CA LEU A 259 3.27 -4.95 2.22
C LEU A 259 4.29 -5.96 1.68
N THR A 260 5.57 -5.82 2.07
CA THR A 260 6.62 -6.76 1.69
C THR A 260 6.37 -8.15 2.27
N ALA A 261 5.93 -8.22 3.53
CA ALA A 261 5.61 -9.47 4.19
C ALA A 261 4.45 -10.21 3.52
N ILE A 262 3.37 -9.50 3.16
CA ILE A 262 2.23 -10.08 2.45
C ILE A 262 2.67 -10.56 1.05
N ALA A 263 3.39 -9.70 0.32
CA ALA A 263 3.87 -9.97 -1.03
C ALA A 263 4.74 -11.23 -1.08
N LEU A 264 5.80 -11.28 -0.27
CA LEU A 264 6.76 -12.38 -0.25
C LEU A 264 6.19 -13.61 0.47
N GLY A 265 5.46 -13.43 1.56
CA GLY A 265 5.02 -14.52 2.41
C GLY A 265 3.82 -15.30 1.89
N SER A 266 2.92 -14.65 1.14
CA SER A 266 1.62 -15.24 0.81
C SER A 266 1.08 -14.97 -0.61
N THR A 267 1.41 -13.81 -1.22
CA THR A 267 0.84 -13.44 -2.52
C THR A 267 1.63 -14.04 -3.67
N PHE A 268 2.94 -13.83 -3.69
CA PHE A 268 3.82 -14.24 -4.79
C PHE A 268 4.56 -15.55 -4.53
N ASN A 269 4.49 -16.08 -3.30
CA ASN A 269 5.05 -17.38 -2.95
C ASN A 269 4.05 -18.17 -2.10
N LYS A 270 4.14 -19.50 -2.16
CA LYS A 270 3.36 -20.38 -1.26
C LYS A 270 3.99 -20.42 0.13
N PRO A 271 3.23 -20.18 1.21
CA PRO A 271 3.75 -20.23 2.57
C PRO A 271 4.49 -21.55 2.87
N SER A 272 5.74 -21.44 3.31
CA SER A 272 6.59 -22.55 3.71
C SER A 272 7.69 -22.03 4.64
N TRP A 273 8.43 -22.90 5.32
CA TRP A 273 9.53 -22.46 6.20
C TRP A 273 10.62 -21.68 5.44
N ARG A 274 10.93 -22.06 4.19
CA ARG A 274 11.89 -21.34 3.34
C ARG A 274 11.38 -19.94 2.97
N VAL A 275 10.11 -19.83 2.62
CA VAL A 275 9.46 -18.55 2.32
C VAL A 275 9.37 -17.68 3.57
N LEU A 276 9.13 -18.26 4.75
CA LEU A 276 9.15 -17.52 6.01
C LEU A 276 10.53 -16.91 6.26
N ALA A 277 11.61 -17.69 6.16
CA ALA A 277 12.97 -17.17 6.31
C ALA A 277 13.28 -16.08 5.28
N TYR A 278 12.89 -16.28 4.02
CA TYR A 278 13.05 -15.30 2.95
C TYR A 278 12.29 -13.99 3.23
N THR A 279 11.07 -14.12 3.73
CA THR A 279 10.20 -12.99 4.10
C THR A 279 10.77 -12.22 5.29
N ILE A 280 11.31 -12.91 6.30
CA ILE A 280 11.98 -12.27 7.45
C ILE A 280 13.14 -11.37 6.96
N VAL A 281 14.00 -11.90 6.08
CA VAL A 281 15.10 -11.13 5.50
C VAL A 281 14.58 -9.95 4.68
N GLY A 282 13.55 -10.17 3.85
CA GLY A 282 12.94 -9.11 3.04
C GLY A 282 12.32 -7.99 3.89
N VAL A 283 11.65 -8.33 4.99
CA VAL A 283 11.06 -7.38 5.95
C VAL A 283 12.15 -6.54 6.62
N ILE A 284 13.19 -7.17 7.17
CA ILE A 284 14.32 -6.47 7.79
C ILE A 284 14.98 -5.53 6.78
N PHE A 285 15.24 -6.01 5.57
CA PHE A 285 15.82 -5.20 4.51
C PHE A 285 14.91 -4.03 4.13
N THR A 286 13.59 -4.23 4.09
CA THR A 286 12.63 -3.15 3.80
C THR A 286 12.69 -2.04 4.84
N VAL A 287 12.88 -2.35 6.13
CA VAL A 287 13.06 -1.33 7.18
C VAL A 287 14.33 -0.51 6.96
N ILE A 288 15.43 -1.16 6.53
CA ILE A 288 16.67 -0.47 6.18
C ILE A 288 16.45 0.45 4.97
N VAL A 289 15.78 -0.05 3.92
CA VAL A 289 15.43 0.76 2.73
C VAL A 289 14.51 1.92 3.11
N GLN A 290 13.58 1.74 4.05
CA GLN A 290 12.71 2.80 4.58
C GLN A 290 13.54 3.91 5.21
N GLY A 291 14.47 3.56 6.11
CA GLY A 291 15.39 4.54 6.71
C GLY A 291 16.26 5.25 5.66
N ALA A 292 16.83 4.50 4.71
CA ALA A 292 17.67 5.07 3.65
C ALA A 292 16.89 6.05 2.75
N LEU A 293 15.66 5.70 2.34
CA LEU A 293 14.83 6.57 1.52
C LEU A 293 14.30 7.79 2.28
N ASN A 294 14.02 7.66 3.58
CA ASN A 294 13.65 8.81 4.41
C ASN A 294 14.76 9.88 4.37
N ILE A 295 16.02 9.46 4.46
CA ILE A 295 17.18 10.36 4.38
C ILE A 295 17.42 10.85 2.94
N LEU A 296 17.27 9.98 1.94
CA LEU A 296 17.47 10.36 0.53
C LEU A 296 16.51 11.47 0.08
N LEU A 297 15.25 11.40 0.52
CA LEU A 297 14.20 12.35 0.13
C LEU A 297 14.06 13.55 1.07
N SER A 298 14.77 13.56 2.21
CA SER A 298 14.72 14.69 3.14
C SER A 298 15.09 16.04 2.51
N PRO A 299 16.06 16.15 1.57
CA PRO A 299 16.43 17.45 0.99
C PRO A 299 15.33 18.09 0.13
N ILE A 300 14.40 17.27 -0.37
CA ILE A 300 13.29 17.70 -1.23
C ILE A 300 11.94 17.66 -0.49
N GLY A 301 11.94 17.32 0.81
CA GLY A 301 10.78 17.43 1.69
C GLY A 301 9.54 16.67 1.21
N ILE A 302 9.72 15.44 0.71
CA ILE A 302 8.60 14.56 0.34
C ILE A 302 8.70 13.21 1.06
N PRO A 303 7.57 12.57 1.38
CA PRO A 303 7.56 11.25 2.00
C PRO A 303 8.01 10.16 1.01
N THR A 304 8.56 9.07 1.53
CA THR A 304 8.93 7.90 0.72
C THR A 304 7.72 7.18 0.12
N LEU A 305 6.55 7.37 0.73
CA LEU A 305 5.37 6.56 0.50
C LEU A 305 5.78 5.06 0.59
N THR A 306 5.22 4.20 -0.26
CA THR A 306 5.52 2.76 -0.29
C THR A 306 6.71 2.40 -1.19
N MET A 307 7.55 3.36 -1.60
CA MET A 307 8.73 3.03 -2.43
C MET A 307 9.69 2.03 -1.77
N PRO A 308 9.92 2.04 -0.43
CA PRO A 308 10.75 1.03 0.21
C PRO A 308 10.24 -0.39 -0.02
N PHE A 309 8.92 -0.58 0.08
CA PHE A 309 8.26 -1.84 -0.27
C PHE A 309 8.48 -2.22 -1.75
N VAL A 310 8.30 -1.28 -2.68
CA VAL A 310 8.46 -1.53 -4.11
C VAL A 310 9.87 -2.01 -4.42
N LEU A 311 10.89 -1.29 -3.95
CA LEU A 311 12.29 -1.63 -4.19
C LEU A 311 12.68 -2.96 -3.55
N ALA A 312 12.34 -3.16 -2.28
CA ALA A 312 12.64 -4.41 -1.58
C ALA A 312 11.93 -5.59 -2.25
N SER A 313 10.64 -5.46 -2.58
CA SER A 313 9.88 -6.52 -3.24
C SER A 313 10.43 -6.82 -4.64
N TRP A 314 10.77 -5.82 -5.46
CA TRP A 314 11.39 -6.08 -6.76
C TRP A 314 12.72 -6.83 -6.61
N LEU A 315 13.60 -6.42 -5.69
CA LEU A 315 14.86 -7.11 -5.43
C LEU A 315 14.66 -8.55 -4.96
N PHE A 316 13.57 -8.84 -4.26
CA PHE A 316 13.25 -10.17 -3.73
C PHE A 316 12.28 -10.97 -4.62
N LEU A 317 11.70 -10.39 -5.67
CA LEU A 317 10.82 -11.09 -6.62
C LEU A 317 11.50 -11.35 -7.96
N VAL A 318 12.38 -10.46 -8.44
CA VAL A 318 13.18 -10.67 -9.67
C VAL A 318 14.01 -11.96 -9.61
N PRO A 319 14.72 -12.32 -8.51
CA PRO A 319 15.49 -13.56 -8.44
C PRO A 319 14.63 -14.79 -8.10
N ASN A 320 13.32 -14.63 -7.94
CA ASN A 320 12.50 -15.58 -7.21
C ASN A 320 11.77 -16.56 -8.13
N LYS A 321 11.98 -17.86 -7.87
CA LYS A 321 11.06 -18.93 -8.28
C LYS A 321 10.88 -19.86 -7.08
N ASP A 322 10.06 -19.38 -6.15
CA ASP A 322 9.86 -19.83 -4.76
C ASP A 322 11.19 -20.09 -4.01
N VAL A 323 12.12 -19.14 -4.18
CA VAL A 323 13.44 -18.89 -3.53
C VAL A 323 14.69 -19.55 -4.17
N MET A 324 14.55 -20.50 -5.12
CA MET A 324 15.55 -21.09 -6.07
C MET A 324 16.82 -21.82 -5.50
N PRO A 325 17.41 -22.88 -6.14
CA PRO A 325 17.61 -23.06 -7.61
C PRO A 325 17.46 -24.50 -8.19
N ALA A 326 17.66 -24.66 -9.51
CA ALA A 326 18.58 -25.68 -10.05
C ALA A 326 19.23 -25.10 -11.32
N HIS A 327 20.48 -24.67 -11.26
CA HIS A 327 21.21 -23.82 -12.23
C HIS A 327 20.59 -22.47 -12.65
N ARG A 328 19.55 -22.02 -11.91
CA ARG A 328 18.85 -20.72 -12.02
C ARG A 328 17.90 -20.68 -13.21
N GLN A 329 16.69 -21.17 -13.01
CA GLN A 329 15.62 -21.02 -13.98
C GLN A 329 15.41 -19.54 -14.31
#